data_AF-A0A662EAG3-F1
#
_entry.id   AF-A0A662EAG3-F1
#
_cell.length_a   1.000
_cell.length_b   1.000
_cell.length_c   1.000
_cell.angle_alpha   90.00
_cell.angle_beta   90.00
_cell.angle_gamma   90.00
#
_symmetry.space_group_name_H-M   'P 1'
#
loop_
_entity.id
_entity.type
_entity.pdbx_description
1 polymer ?
#
loop_
_entity_poly.entity_id
_entity_poly.type
_entity_poly.pdbx_seq_one_letter_code
_entity_poly.pdbx_strand_id
1 'polypeptide(L)'
;MHRRALLPSIVVVAGIALSGCFTSTADFQNDAEKFILEDEGLANAVDTTFTTAECEEPTDQNAGTTFMCDAVDQDGEQWVFEIVILESNEYEVNVSRFPDLTD
;
A
#
# COMPACT_ATOMS: atom_id res chain seq x y z
N MET A 1 3.14 -21.27 -25.84
CA MET A 1 4.03 -20.14 -25.48
C MET A 1 3.15 -19.11 -24.77
N HIS A 2 3.12 -19.12 -23.44
CA HIS A 2 2.38 -18.11 -22.67
C HIS A 2 3.17 -16.80 -22.75
N ARG A 3 2.73 -15.88 -23.61
CA ARG A 3 3.19 -14.49 -23.57
C ARG A 3 2.76 -13.94 -22.21
N ARG A 4 3.67 -13.93 -21.23
CA ARG A 4 3.53 -13.09 -20.04
C ARG A 4 3.52 -11.65 -20.57
N ALA A 5 2.33 -11.06 -20.65
CA ALA A 5 2.22 -9.63 -20.84
C ALA A 5 2.89 -8.98 -19.63
N LEU A 6 4.03 -8.34 -19.86
CA LEU A 6 4.60 -7.39 -18.91
C LEU A 6 3.68 -6.17 -18.96
N LEU A 7 2.63 -6.19 -18.15
CA LEU A 7 1.85 -5.00 -17.86
C LEU A 7 2.82 -4.00 -17.22
N PRO A 8 2.94 -2.76 -17.72
CA PRO A 8 3.73 -1.75 -17.04
C PRO A 8 3.08 -1.51 -15.68
N SER A 9 3.75 -1.92 -14.59
CA SER A 9 3.36 -1.55 -13.23
C SER A 9 3.52 -0.04 -13.12
N ILE A 10 2.43 0.69 -13.27
CA ILE A 10 2.39 2.13 -13.01
C ILE A 10 2.33 2.26 -11.49
N VAL A 11 3.46 2.62 -10.89
CA VAL A 11 3.55 2.95 -9.47
C VAL A 11 3.02 4.37 -9.31
N VAL A 12 1.84 4.50 -8.69
CA VAL A 12 1.25 5.80 -8.35
C VAL A 12 1.45 6.03 -6.86
N VAL A 13 2.17 7.10 -6.50
CA VAL A 13 2.27 7.54 -5.11
C VAL A 13 0.89 7.97 -4.65
N ALA A 14 0.35 7.23 -3.69
CA ALA A 14 -1.01 7.38 -3.21
C ALA A 14 -1.08 8.15 -1.88
N GLY A 15 0.03 8.20 -1.13
CA GLY A 15 0.13 9.00 0.08
C GLY A 15 1.49 8.90 0.76
N ILE A 16 1.72 9.77 1.74
CA ILE A 16 2.83 9.70 2.68
C ILE A 16 2.22 9.68 4.08
N ALA A 17 2.59 8.69 4.87
CA ALA A 17 2.13 8.58 6.24
C ALA A 17 3.25 8.98 7.20
N LEU A 18 2.89 9.82 8.17
CA LEU A 18 3.74 10.21 9.29
C LEU A 18 3.16 9.58 10.55
N SER A 19 3.89 8.63 11.10
CA SER A 19 3.47 7.91 12.28
C SER A 19 4.29 8.34 13.50
N GLY A 20 3.87 7.87 14.68
CA GLY A 20 4.56 8.11 15.94
C GLY A 20 5.91 7.37 16.05
N CYS A 21 6.42 7.19 17.26
CA CYS A 21 7.63 6.37 17.47
C CYS A 21 7.35 4.92 17.10
N PHE A 22 7.64 4.52 15.87
CA PHE A 22 7.77 3.13 15.50
C PHE A 22 9.02 2.55 16.14
N THR A 23 8.86 1.39 16.74
CA THR A 23 9.94 0.69 17.45
C THR A 23 10.16 -0.72 16.90
N SER A 24 9.25 -1.19 16.07
CA SER A 24 9.24 -2.51 15.46
C SER A 24 8.72 -2.47 14.01
N THR A 25 9.08 -3.48 13.24
CA THR A 25 8.57 -3.76 11.89
C THR A 25 7.04 -3.92 11.89
N ALA A 26 6.49 -4.56 12.92
CA ALA A 26 5.05 -4.68 13.12
C ALA A 26 4.34 -3.32 13.28
N ASP A 27 5.01 -2.27 13.77
CA ASP A 27 4.39 -0.95 13.88
C ASP A 27 4.10 -0.37 12.48
N PHE A 28 5.05 -0.50 11.55
CA PHE A 28 4.87 -0.09 10.14
C PHE A 28 3.75 -0.87 9.46
N GLN A 29 3.70 -2.19 9.67
CA GLN A 29 2.66 -3.06 9.11
C GLN A 29 1.27 -2.61 9.59
N ASN A 30 1.06 -2.53 10.91
CA ASN A 30 -0.24 -2.20 11.50
C ASN A 30 -0.70 -0.78 11.14
N ASP A 31 0.22 0.17 11.01
CA ASP A 31 -0.10 1.54 10.63
C ASP A 31 -0.43 1.65 9.15
N ALA A 32 0.30 0.96 8.27
CA ALA A 32 0.00 0.93 6.84
C ALA A 32 -1.37 0.30 6.57
N GLU A 33 -1.74 -0.79 7.26
CA GLU A 33 -3.09 -1.38 7.17
C GLU A 33 -4.17 -0.36 7.55
N LYS A 34 -3.97 0.36 8.65
CA LYS A 34 -4.90 1.41 9.09
C LYS A 34 -4.96 2.57 8.13
N PHE A 35 -3.82 3.02 7.61
CA PHE A 35 -3.76 4.10 6.62
C PHE A 35 -4.57 3.71 5.39
N ILE A 36 -4.41 2.48 4.88
CA ILE A 36 -5.18 2.00 3.73
C ILE A 36 -6.70 1.98 4.02
N LEU A 37 -7.10 1.60 5.23
CA LEU A 37 -8.51 1.47 5.60
C LEU A 37 -9.18 2.80 5.98
N GLU A 38 -8.45 3.72 6.59
CA GLU A 38 -9.00 4.88 7.28
C GLU A 38 -8.62 6.23 6.64
N ASP A 39 -7.59 6.30 5.79
CA ASP A 39 -7.14 7.56 5.20
C ASP A 39 -8.09 8.05 4.09
N GLU A 40 -8.80 9.14 4.37
CA GLU A 40 -9.69 9.78 3.40
C GLU A 40 -8.92 10.33 2.19
N GLY A 41 -7.65 10.72 2.34
CA GLY A 41 -6.82 11.24 1.26
C GLY A 41 -6.56 10.18 0.20
N LEU A 42 -6.17 8.99 0.64
CA LEU A 42 -5.99 7.80 -0.17
C LEU A 42 -7.31 7.41 -0.84
N ALA A 43 -8.38 7.27 -0.08
CA ALA A 43 -9.70 6.89 -0.60
C ALA A 43 -10.16 7.84 -1.72
N ASN A 44 -9.96 9.15 -1.55
CA ASN A 44 -10.25 10.14 -2.58
C ASN A 44 -9.30 10.08 -3.78
N ALA A 45 -8.02 9.73 -3.57
CA ALA A 45 -7.04 9.63 -4.65
C ALA A 45 -7.31 8.44 -5.58
N VAL A 46 -7.85 7.35 -5.04
CA VAL A 46 -8.22 6.15 -5.81
C VAL A 46 -9.73 6.02 -6.09
N ASP A 47 -10.53 7.01 -5.68
CA ASP A 47 -12.00 7.06 -5.83
C ASP A 47 -12.72 5.80 -5.30
N THR A 48 -12.20 5.20 -4.24
CA THR A 48 -12.79 4.01 -3.61
C THR A 48 -12.48 3.95 -2.11
N THR A 49 -13.19 3.09 -1.39
CA THR A 49 -12.96 2.83 0.04
C THR A 49 -12.60 1.37 0.26
N PHE A 50 -11.67 1.14 1.19
CA PHE A 50 -11.18 -0.21 1.51
C PHE A 50 -11.93 -0.82 2.68
N THR A 51 -12.25 -2.10 2.56
CA THR A 51 -12.94 -2.87 3.61
C THR A 51 -11.99 -3.78 4.36
N THR A 52 -10.91 -4.22 3.72
CA THR A 52 -9.83 -5.00 4.33
C THR A 52 -8.48 -4.53 3.81
N ALA A 53 -7.46 -4.56 4.67
CA ALA A 53 -6.07 -4.42 4.29
C ALA A 53 -5.25 -5.38 5.15
N GLU A 54 -4.38 -6.16 4.51
CA GLU A 54 -3.42 -7.05 5.15
C GLU A 54 -2.04 -6.75 4.56
N CYS A 55 -1.10 -6.35 5.41
CA CYS A 55 0.26 -6.05 5.03
C CYS A 55 1.21 -7.18 5.43
N GLU A 56 2.25 -7.42 4.65
CA GLU A 56 3.39 -8.21 5.09
C GLU A 56 4.18 -7.43 6.16
N GLU A 57 4.70 -8.14 7.16
CA GLU A 57 5.63 -7.51 8.11
C GLU A 57 6.95 -7.20 7.38
N PRO A 58 7.45 -5.94 7.43
CA PRO A 58 8.69 -5.58 6.75
C PRO A 58 9.88 -6.35 7.33
N THR A 59 10.89 -6.58 6.50
CA THR A 59 12.09 -7.34 6.92
C THR A 59 12.94 -6.58 7.95
N ASP A 60 12.89 -5.25 7.93
CA ASP A 60 13.57 -4.36 8.86
C ASP A 60 12.95 -2.95 8.84
N GLN A 61 13.50 -2.02 9.64
CA GLN A 61 13.00 -0.63 9.78
C GLN A 61 13.87 0.39 9.02
N ASN A 62 14.77 -0.06 8.14
CA ASN A 62 15.67 0.84 7.44
C ASN A 62 14.94 1.57 6.30
N ALA A 63 15.36 2.81 6.04
CA ALA A 63 14.94 3.53 4.85
C ALA A 63 15.26 2.73 3.58
N GLY A 64 14.30 2.66 2.66
CA GLY A 64 14.34 1.87 1.43
C GLY A 64 13.82 0.44 1.58
N THR A 65 13.47 0.00 2.79
CA THR A 65 12.81 -1.30 2.98
C THR A 65 11.38 -1.23 2.46
N THR A 66 11.01 -2.23 1.68
CA THR A 66 9.71 -2.33 1.01
C THR A 66 8.92 -3.52 1.53
N PHE A 67 7.61 -3.36 1.68
CA PHE A 67 6.69 -4.46 2.00
C PHE A 67 5.38 -4.30 1.24
N MET A 68 4.70 -5.42 1.00
CA MET A 68 3.45 -5.45 0.22
C MET A 68 2.23 -5.42 1.14
N CYS A 69 1.16 -4.76 0.69
CA CYS A 69 -0.15 -4.83 1.31
C CYS A 69 -1.21 -5.21 0.28
N ASP A 70 -1.99 -6.23 0.60
CA ASP A 70 -3.17 -6.62 -0.16
C ASP A 70 -4.40 -5.97 0.48
N ALA A 71 -5.23 -5.34 -0.34
CA ALA A 71 -6.45 -4.71 0.11
C ALA A 71 -7.65 -5.13 -0.75
N VAL A 72 -8.84 -5.06 -0.16
CA VAL A 72 -10.11 -5.30 -0.85
C VAL A 72 -10.99 -4.09 -0.66
N ASP A 73 -11.53 -3.57 -1.76
CA ASP A 73 -12.43 -2.44 -1.70
C ASP A 73 -13.88 -2.85 -1.37
N GLN A 74 -14.77 -1.85 -1.33
CA GLN A 74 -16.20 -2.04 -1.09
C GLN A 74 -16.93 -2.85 -2.18
N ASP A 75 -16.36 -2.92 -3.38
CA ASP A 75 -16.90 -3.65 -4.54
C ASP A 75 -16.35 -5.09 -4.60
N GLY A 76 -15.41 -5.43 -3.72
CA GLY A 76 -14.77 -6.74 -3.64
C GLY A 76 -13.59 -6.89 -4.60
N GLU A 77 -13.10 -5.79 -5.17
CA GLU A 77 -11.93 -5.79 -6.04
C GLU A 77 -10.63 -5.83 -5.24
N GLN A 78 -9.63 -6.53 -5.79
CA GLN A 78 -8.33 -6.68 -5.15
C GLN A 78 -7.37 -5.58 -5.57
N TRP A 79 -6.78 -4.94 -4.58
CA TRP A 79 -5.79 -3.89 -4.71
C TRP A 79 -4.48 -4.34 -4.08
N VAL A 80 -3.38 -3.89 -4.68
CA VAL A 80 -2.04 -4.19 -4.14
C VAL A 80 -1.30 -2.88 -3.97
N PHE A 81 -0.84 -2.63 -2.75
CA PHE A 81 -0.03 -1.49 -2.36
C PHE A 81 1.40 -1.94 -2.04
N GLU A 82 2.37 -1.16 -2.47
CA GLU A 82 3.77 -1.28 -2.06
C GLU A 82 4.06 -0.14 -1.09
N ILE A 83 4.56 -0.48 0.09
CA ILE A 83 4.95 0.49 1.11
C ILE A 83 6.46 0.60 1.12
N VAL A 84 6.98 1.83 1.11
CA VAL A 84 8.41 2.11 1.16
C VAL A 84 8.72 2.90 2.42
N ILE A 85 9.51 2.34 3.33
CA ILE A 85 9.98 3.06 4.52
C ILE A 85 10.92 4.17 4.05
N LEU A 86 10.60 5.42 4.37
CA LEU A 86 11.43 6.58 4.04
C LEU A 86 12.34 6.94 5.20
N GLU A 87 11.80 6.93 6.42
CA GLU A 87 12.52 7.21 7.66
C GLU A 87 11.96 6.37 8.82
N SER A 88 12.51 6.54 10.03
CA SER A 88 12.12 5.79 11.23
C SER A 88 10.62 5.87 11.58
N ASN A 89 9.90 6.85 11.04
CA ASN A 89 8.48 7.10 11.32
C ASN A 89 7.73 7.65 10.09
N GLU A 90 8.29 7.45 8.90
CA GLU A 90 7.73 7.93 7.65
C GLU A 90 7.78 6.81 6.60
N TYR A 91 6.69 6.64 5.87
CA TYR A 91 6.63 5.73 4.73
C TYR A 91 5.78 6.30 3.59
N GLU A 92 6.12 5.87 2.39
CA GLU A 92 5.37 6.15 1.16
C GLU A 92 4.45 4.98 0.83
N VAL A 93 3.22 5.28 0.43
CA VAL A 93 2.23 4.31 0.00
C VAL A 93 2.09 4.40 -1.50
N ASN A 94 2.39 3.32 -2.22
CA ASN A 94 2.32 3.25 -3.66
C ASN A 94 1.28 2.24 -4.12
N VAL A 95 0.38 2.62 -5.03
CA VAL A 95 -0.50 1.64 -5.67
C VAL A 95 0.31 0.89 -6.72
N SER A 96 0.48 -0.41 -6.52
CA SER A 96 1.23 -1.31 -7.42
C SER A 96 0.34 -2.00 -8.45
N ARG A 97 -0.92 -2.25 -8.08
CA ARG A 97 -1.93 -2.83 -8.96
C ARG A 97 -3.29 -2.19 -8.69
N PHE A 98 -3.86 -1.62 -9.73
CA PHE A 98 -5.28 -1.30 -9.82
C PHE A 98 -6.03 -2.54 -10.33
N PRO A 99 -7.24 -2.87 -9.81
CA PRO A 99 -8.15 -3.71 -10.54
C PRO A 99 -8.40 -3.08 -11.92
N ASP A 100 -8.42 -3.93 -12.94
CA ASP A 100 -8.37 -3.59 -14.36
C ASP A 100 -9.19 -2.34 -14.71
N LEU A 101 -8.52 -1.23 -15.07
CA LEU A 101 -9.11 -0.15 -15.89
C LEU A 101 -9.41 -0.73 -17.28
N THR A 102 -10.37 -1.64 -17.36
CA THR A 102 -10.94 -2.08 -18.63
C THR A 102 -11.96 -1.03 -19.06
N ASP A 103 -11.48 -0.09 -19.88
CA ASP A 103 -12.33 0.68 -20.81
C ASP A 103 -13.11 -0.27 -21.75
#